data_AF-A0A2J7ZGL7-F1
#
_entry.id   AF-A0A2J7ZGL7-F1
#
_cell.length_a   1.000
_cell.length_b   1.000
_cell.length_c   1.000
_cell.angle_alpha   90.00
_cell.angle_beta   90.00
_cell.angle_gamma   90.00
#
_symmetry.space_group_name_H-M   'P 1'
#
loop_
_entity.id
_entity.type
_entity.pdbx_description
1 polymer ?
#
loop_
_entity_poly.entity_id
_entity_poly.type
_entity_poly.pdbx_seq_one_letter_code
_entity_poly.pdbx_strand_id
1 'polypeptide(L)'
;MANPLQYYHNVTVNTVNLLECMEETGVEQLVYSSTCAVYGNPDKLPVTELTPPVPINPYGQSKLMAEEVIRWHSRSHPRFKSIIFRYFNVYGSDPEGRLGARQGRE
;
A
#
# COMPACT_ATOMS: atom_id res chain seq x y z
N MET A 1 13.87 11.58 10.40
CA MET A 1 13.36 11.04 9.12
C MET A 1 14.14 11.67 7.99
N ALA A 2 15.02 10.92 7.33
CA ALA A 2 15.79 11.44 6.20
C ALA A 2 14.93 11.35 4.93
N ASN A 3 14.49 12.51 4.44
CA ASN A 3 13.77 12.73 3.17
C ASN A 3 12.33 12.16 3.05
N PRO A 4 11.31 12.86 3.61
CA PRO A 4 9.90 12.49 3.41
C PRO A 4 9.43 12.55 1.95
N LEU A 5 10.02 13.43 1.12
CA LEU A 5 9.63 13.58 -0.28
C LEU A 5 9.89 12.30 -1.09
N GLN A 6 10.96 11.57 -0.74
CA GLN A 6 11.28 10.30 -1.38
C GLN A 6 10.12 9.30 -1.26
N TYR A 7 9.40 9.27 -0.14
CA TYR A 7 8.26 8.38 0.04
C TYR A 7 7.08 8.75 -0.87
N TYR A 8 6.83 10.05 -1.06
CA TYR A 8 5.76 10.50 -1.96
C TYR A 8 6.11 10.23 -3.42
N HIS A 9 7.35 10.47 -3.84
CA HIS A 9 7.82 10.09 -5.18
C HIS A 9 7.73 8.58 -5.39
N ASN A 10 8.29 7.79 -4.48
CA ASN A 10 8.41 6.34 -4.70
C ASN A 10 7.08 5.59 -4.58
N VAL A 11 6.15 6.08 -3.76
CA VAL A 11 4.88 5.40 -3.50
C VAL A 11 3.77 6.08 -4.28
N THR A 12 3.49 7.35 -4.03
CA THR A 12 2.32 8.03 -4.59
C THR A 12 2.50 8.32 -6.07
N VAL A 13 3.61 8.96 -6.48
CA VAL A 13 3.85 9.30 -7.90
C VAL A 13 4.01 8.04 -8.75
N ASN A 14 4.79 7.05 -8.30
CA ASN A 14 4.90 5.80 -9.03
C ASN A 14 3.58 5.02 -9.16
N THR A 15 2.67 5.15 -8.18
CA THR A 15 1.32 4.56 -8.31
C THR A 15 0.52 5.26 -9.40
N VAL A 16 0.61 6.60 -9.51
CA VAL A 16 -0.01 7.34 -10.62
C VAL A 16 0.54 6.87 -11.96
N ASN A 17 1.86 6.86 -12.12
CA ASN A 17 2.51 6.42 -13.36
C ASN A 17 2.12 4.98 -13.74
N LEU A 18 1.98 4.09 -12.75
CA LEU A 18 1.52 2.72 -12.98
C LEU A 18 0.08 2.70 -13.51
N LEU A 19 -0.83 3.47 -12.90
CA LEU A 19 -2.23 3.55 -13.33
C LEU A 19 -2.36 4.12 -14.75
N GLU A 20 -1.59 5.15 -15.09
CA GLU A 20 -1.52 5.69 -16.45
C GLU A 20 -1.07 4.62 -17.46
N CYS A 21 0.00 3.88 -17.15
CA CYS A 21 0.47 2.78 -18.00
C CYS A 21 -0.55 1.63 -18.11
N MET A 22 -1.24 1.30 -17.01
CA MET A 22 -2.32 0.31 -17.03
C MET A 22 -3.47 0.73 -17.94
N GLU A 23 -3.82 2.02 -17.94
CA GLU A 23 -4.84 2.58 -18.82
C GLU A 23 -4.43 2.49 -20.30
N GLU A 24 -3.20 2.90 -20.63
CA GLU A 24 -2.64 2.84 -21.99
C GLU A 24 -2.56 1.40 -22.53
N THR A 25 -2.30 0.43 -21.66
CA THR A 25 -2.12 -0.99 -22.02
C THR A 25 -3.39 -1.82 -21.87
N GLY A 26 -4.48 -1.25 -21.38
CA GLY A 26 -5.77 -1.94 -21.19
C GLY A 26 -5.77 -2.95 -20.04
N VAL A 27 -4.90 -2.78 -19.04
CA VAL A 27 -4.90 -3.62 -17.83
C VAL A 27 -5.91 -3.06 -16.83
N GLU A 28 -6.96 -3.84 -16.52
CA GLU A 28 -8.11 -3.35 -15.75
C GLU A 28 -8.18 -3.89 -14.32
N GLN A 29 -7.14 -4.58 -13.82
CA GLN A 29 -7.15 -5.21 -12.51
C GLN A 29 -5.89 -4.89 -11.70
N LEU A 30 -6.07 -4.40 -10.47
CA LEU A 30 -4.98 -4.05 -9.56
C LEU A 30 -5.19 -4.69 -8.18
N VAL A 31 -4.19 -5.44 -7.72
CA VAL A 31 -4.04 -5.79 -6.31
C VAL A 31 -2.98 -4.89 -5.71
N TYR A 32 -3.39 -3.98 -4.84
CA TYR A 32 -2.49 -3.01 -4.22
C TYR A 32 -2.08 -3.42 -2.81
N SER A 33 -0.77 -3.48 -2.61
CA SER A 33 -0.13 -3.75 -1.33
C SER A 33 -0.05 -2.45 -0.51
N SER A 34 -0.96 -2.29 0.44
CA SER A 34 -0.96 -1.21 1.43
C SER A 34 -0.38 -1.71 2.77
N THR A 35 -0.68 -1.03 3.88
CA THR A 35 -0.09 -1.30 5.19
C THR A 35 -1.02 -0.88 6.31
N CYS A 36 -0.95 -1.55 7.46
CA CYS A 36 -1.62 -1.09 8.67
C CYS A 36 -1.08 0.26 9.20
N ALA A 37 0.09 0.72 8.74
CA ALA A 37 0.65 2.01 9.13
C ALA A 37 -0.24 3.21 8.73
N VAL A 38 -1.21 3.00 7.83
CA VAL A 38 -2.22 4.02 7.49
C VAL A 38 -3.12 4.36 8.68
N TYR A 39 -3.24 3.48 9.67
CA TYR A 39 -4.06 3.70 10.87
C TYR A 39 -3.33 4.46 11.99
N GLY A 40 -2.00 4.59 11.91
CA GLY A 40 -1.19 5.24 12.95
C GLY A 40 -1.36 4.62 14.33
N ASN A 41 -1.83 5.42 15.28
CA ASN A 41 -2.08 5.02 16.67
C ASN A 41 -3.59 4.91 16.92
N PRO A 42 -4.23 3.76 16.67
CA PRO A 42 -5.67 3.59 16.80
C PRO A 42 -6.11 3.60 18.28
N ASP A 43 -7.24 4.26 18.57
CA ASP A 43 -7.79 4.33 19.94
C ASP A 43 -8.42 3.01 20.43
N LYS A 44 -8.79 2.13 19.49
CA LYS A 44 -9.51 0.87 19.78
C LYS A 44 -8.90 -0.30 19.02
N LEU A 45 -8.84 -1.43 19.70
CA LEU A 45 -8.46 -2.72 19.15
C LEU A 45 -9.66 -3.69 19.26
N PRO A 46 -9.85 -4.61 18.30
CA PRO A 46 -9.05 -4.79 17.08
C PRO A 46 -9.25 -3.64 16.07
N VAL A 47 -8.20 -3.36 15.30
CA VAL A 47 -8.30 -2.43 14.17
C VAL A 47 -9.12 -3.07 13.06
N THR A 48 -10.03 -2.32 12.47
CA THR A 48 -10.86 -2.75 11.34
C THR A 48 -10.68 -1.80 10.16
N GLU A 49 -11.23 -2.13 9.01
CA GLU A 49 -11.26 -1.25 7.83
C GLU A 49 -12.02 0.05 8.11
N LEU A 50 -12.93 0.05 9.09
CA LEU A 50 -13.69 1.22 9.55
C LEU A 50 -12.89 2.13 10.49
N THR A 51 -11.74 1.68 11.00
CA THR A 51 -10.87 2.52 11.83
C THR A 51 -10.37 3.71 11.00
N PRO A 52 -10.50 4.96 11.47
CA PRO A 52 -10.05 6.12 10.72
C PRO A 52 -8.55 6.03 10.41
N PRO A 53 -8.13 6.29 9.15
CA PRO A 53 -6.71 6.30 8.81
C PRO A 53 -6.06 7.61 9.28
N VAL A 54 -5.19 7.52 10.28
CA VAL A 54 -4.46 8.68 10.83
C VAL A 54 -2.96 8.35 10.89
N PRO A 55 -2.27 8.32 9.74
CA PRO A 55 -0.86 7.93 9.69
C PRO A 55 0.03 8.91 10.44
N ILE A 56 0.99 8.38 11.20
CA ILE A 56 1.92 9.17 12.02
C ILE A 56 3.30 9.36 11.38
N ASN A 57 3.49 8.88 10.14
CA ASN A 57 4.74 8.97 9.41
C ASN A 57 4.54 9.15 7.88
N PRO A 58 5.55 9.68 7.16
CA PRO A 58 5.46 9.93 5.72
C PRO A 58 5.21 8.68 4.87
N TYR A 59 5.68 7.51 5.31
CA TYR A 59 5.44 6.25 4.62
C TYR A 59 3.97 5.82 4.67
N GLY A 60 3.35 5.86 5.85
CA GLY A 60 1.92 5.60 6.03
C GLY A 60 1.07 6.62 5.28
N GLN A 61 1.46 7.89 5.30
CA GLN A 61 0.77 8.95 4.56
C GLN A 61 0.88 8.74 3.04
N SER A 62 2.05 8.40 2.50
CA SER A 62 2.22 8.18 1.06
C SER A 62 1.45 6.95 0.57
N LYS A 63 1.37 5.89 1.39
CA LYS A 63 0.53 4.71 1.13
C LYS A 63 -0.95 5.06 1.14
N LEU A 64 -1.43 5.83 2.12
CA LEU A 64 -2.81 6.30 2.18
C LEU A 64 -3.18 7.17 0.98
N MET A 65 -2.31 8.09 0.56
CA MET A 65 -2.51 8.90 -0.64
C MET A 65 -2.61 8.05 -1.91
N ALA A 66 -1.75 7.04 -2.04
CA ALA A 66 -1.83 6.10 -3.16
C ALA A 66 -3.16 5.31 -3.16
N GLU A 67 -3.68 4.91 -1.99
CA GLU A 67 -5.02 4.30 -1.91
C GLU A 67 -6.12 5.24 -2.42
N GLU A 68 -6.09 6.52 -2.04
CA GLU A 68 -7.05 7.52 -2.51
C GLU A 68 -7.00 7.70 -4.02
N VAL A 69 -5.80 7.79 -4.60
CA VAL A 69 -5.61 7.86 -6.06
C VAL A 69 -6.24 6.65 -6.75
N ILE A 70 -5.97 5.43 -6.25
CA ILE A 70 -6.55 4.19 -6.80
C ILE A 70 -8.08 4.18 -6.70
N ARG A 71 -8.64 4.64 -5.56
CA ARG A 71 -10.09 4.75 -5.36
C ARG A 71 -10.72 5.71 -6.35
N TRP A 72 -10.12 6.88 -6.56
CA TRP A 72 -10.61 7.85 -7.54
C TRP A 72 -10.50 7.32 -8.96
N HIS A 73 -9.38 6.69 -9.31
CA HIS A 73 -9.22 6.07 -10.63
C HIS A 73 -10.27 4.98 -10.89
N SER A 74 -10.52 4.09 -9.92
CA SER A 74 -11.54 3.04 -10.03
C SER A 74 -12.97 3.60 -10.11
N ARG A 75 -13.26 4.72 -9.45
CA ARG A 75 -14.56 5.43 -9.57
C ARG A 75 -14.75 6.04 -10.96
N SER A 76 -13.69 6.56 -11.57
CA SER A 76 -13.72 7.18 -12.90
C SER A 76 -13.72 6.15 -14.05
N HIS A 77 -13.24 4.93 -13.79
CA HIS A 77 -13.10 3.86 -14.80
C HIS A 77 -13.90 2.62 -14.37
N PRO A 78 -15.17 2.47 -14.78
CA PRO A 78 -16.06 1.40 -14.29
C PRO A 78 -15.56 -0.03 -14.51
N ARG A 79 -14.76 -0.25 -15.56
CA ARG A 79 -14.15 -1.55 -15.88
C ARG A 79 -12.96 -1.86 -14.97
N PHE A 80 -12.26 -0.85 -14.47
CA PHE A 80 -11.12 -1.02 -13.58
C PHE A 80 -11.54 -1.51 -12.20
N LYS A 81 -10.96 -2.64 -11.77
CA LYS A 81 -11.19 -3.25 -10.46
C LYS A 81 -9.93 -3.21 -9.62
N SER A 82 -10.06 -2.80 -8.37
CA SER A 82 -8.94 -2.81 -7.43
C SER A 82 -9.30 -3.42 -6.09
N ILE A 83 -8.33 -4.07 -5.47
CA ILE A 83 -8.37 -4.54 -4.08
C ILE A 83 -7.16 -3.95 -3.36
N ILE A 84 -7.39 -3.39 -2.18
CA ILE A 84 -6.36 -2.76 -1.34
C ILE A 84 -6.16 -3.62 -0.10
N PHE A 85 -4.98 -4.21 0.05
CA PHE A 85 -4.64 -5.03 1.22
C PHE A 85 -3.85 -4.22 2.24
N ARG A 86 -4.46 -3.93 3.39
CA ARG A 86 -3.80 -3.31 4.55
C ARG A 86 -3.31 -4.39 5.51
N TYR A 87 -2.23 -5.08 5.16
CA TYR A 87 -1.65 -6.10 6.03
C TYR A 87 -0.85 -5.47 7.19
N PHE A 88 -0.78 -6.22 8.28
CA PHE A 88 0.01 -5.86 9.46
C PHE A 88 1.46 -6.28 9.28
N ASN A 89 2.02 -6.98 10.25
CA ASN A 89 3.36 -7.51 10.14
C ASN A 89 3.32 -8.84 9.39
N VAL A 90 4.19 -8.97 8.40
CA VAL A 90 4.40 -10.23 7.67
C VAL A 90 5.58 -10.94 8.30
N TYR A 91 5.40 -12.19 8.71
CA TYR A 91 6.43 -13.03 9.30
C TYR A 91 6.43 -14.41 8.64
N GLY A 92 7.56 -15.11 8.77
CA GLY A 92 7.77 -16.44 8.20
C GLY A 92 8.57 -16.41 6.89
N SER A 93 8.83 -17.61 6.37
CA SER A 93 9.55 -17.86 5.13
C SER A 93 8.97 -19.10 4.46
N ASP A 94 9.39 -19.37 3.23
CA ASP A 94 9.10 -20.65 2.56
C ASP A 94 9.49 -21.82 3.48
N PRO A 95 8.59 -22.78 3.76
CA PRO A 95 8.87 -23.89 4.67
C PRO A 95 10.06 -24.75 4.23
N GLU A 96 10.37 -24.77 2.94
CA GLU A 96 11.50 -25.50 2.36
C GLU A 96 12.77 -24.62 2.25
N GLY A 97 12.74 -23.39 2.76
CA GLY A 97 13.89 -22.50 2.85
C GLY A 97 14.37 -21.91 1.51
N ARG A 98 13.58 -22.01 0.44
CA ARG A 98 13.97 -21.48 -0.89
C ARG A 98 13.93 -19.96 -0.96
N LEU A 99 13.02 -19.33 -0.20
CA LEU A 99 12.75 -17.90 -0.22
C LEU A 99 12.41 -17.42 1.19
N GLY A 100 12.91 -16.25 1.57
CA GLY A 100 12.64 -15.64 2.87
C GLY A 100 13.61 -14.51 3.16
N ALA A 101 13.30 -13.73 4.19
CA ALA A 101 14.29 -12.80 4.73
C ALA A 101 15.50 -13.62 5.19
N ARG A 102 16.72 -13.26 4.74
CA ARG A 102 17.95 -13.79 5.35
C ARG A 102 17.88 -13.46 6.84
N GLN A 103 17.56 -14.45 7.66
CA GLN A 103 17.90 -14.38 9.08
C GLN A 103 19.42 -14.32 9.10
N GLY A 104 19.97 -13.16 9.47
CA GLY A 104 21.39 -13.05 9.76
C GLY A 104 21.74 -14.15 10.74
N ARG A 105 22.66 -15.05 10.35
CA ARG A 105 23.36 -15.85 11.33
C ARG A 105 24.21 -14.86 12.12
N GLU A 106 23.95 -14.75 13.41
CA GLU A 106 24.97 -14.29 14.36
C GLU A 106 26.22 -15.17 14.27
#